data_AF-A0A2Y9GE01-F1
#
_entry.id   AF-A0A2Y9GE01-F1
#
_cell.length_a   1.000
_cell.length_b   1.000
_cell.length_c   1.000
_cell.angle_alpha   90.00
_cell.angle_beta   90.00
_cell.angle_gamma   90.00
#
_symmetry.space_group_name_H-M   'P 1'
#
loop_
_entity.id
_entity.type
_entity.pdbx_description
1 polymer ?
#
loop_
_entity_poly.entity_id
_entity_poly.type
_entity_poly.pdbx_seq_one_letter_code
_entity_poly.pdbx_strand_id
1 'polypeptide(L)'
;MGNKQTIFTEEQLDNYQDCTFFNKKDILKLHARFYELAPNLVPMDYRKSPIVHVPMSLIIQMPELRENPFKERIVEAFSEDGQGNLTFNDFVDMFSVLCESAPRELKANYAFKIYDFNTDNFICKEDLERTLARLTKSELDEDEVVLVCEKVIEEADLDGDGKLGFADFEDMIAKAPDFLSTFHIRI
;
A
#
# COMPACT_ATOMS: atom_id res chain seq x y z
N MET A 1 -9.61 -21.30 -34.47
CA MET A 1 -10.21 -21.81 -33.21
C MET A 1 -9.23 -21.51 -32.10
N GLY A 2 -9.33 -20.32 -31.48
CA GLY A 2 -8.43 -19.92 -30.41
C GLY A 2 -8.94 -20.50 -29.09
N ASN A 3 -8.29 -21.55 -28.59
CA ASN A 3 -8.47 -21.96 -27.20
C ASN A 3 -8.15 -20.74 -26.34
N LYS A 4 -9.16 -20.15 -25.69
CA LYS A 4 -8.93 -19.19 -24.62
C LYS A 4 -8.26 -19.97 -23.49
N GLN A 5 -6.93 -19.95 -23.45
CA GLN A 5 -6.21 -20.39 -22.27
C GLN A 5 -6.68 -19.49 -21.12
N THR A 6 -7.42 -20.09 -20.19
CA THR A 6 -7.90 -19.42 -18.99
C THR A 6 -6.73 -19.33 -18.02
N ILE A 7 -6.32 -18.10 -17.71
CA ILE A 7 -5.20 -17.80 -16.79
C ILE A 7 -5.49 -18.35 -15.39
N PHE A 8 -6.73 -18.18 -14.92
CA PHE A 8 -7.24 -18.65 -13.63
C PHE A 8 -8.41 -19.64 -13.83
N THR A 9 -8.71 -20.45 -12.81
CA THR A 9 -9.96 -21.21 -12.74
C THR A 9 -11.14 -20.30 -12.39
N GLU A 10 -12.38 -20.72 -12.68
CA GLU A 10 -13.56 -19.94 -12.29
C GLU A 10 -13.66 -19.76 -10.77
N GLU A 11 -13.36 -20.81 -10.00
CA GLU A 11 -13.33 -20.77 -8.53
C GLU A 11 -12.29 -19.78 -7.99
N GLN A 12 -11.10 -19.70 -8.59
CA GLN A 12 -10.10 -18.70 -8.21
C GLN A 12 -10.61 -17.28 -8.46
N LEU A 13 -11.23 -17.05 -9.62
CA LEU A 13 -11.79 -15.74 -9.96
C LEU A 13 -12.96 -15.35 -9.05
N ASP A 14 -13.78 -16.32 -8.63
CA ASP A 14 -14.84 -16.10 -7.66
C ASP A 14 -14.25 -15.75 -6.28
N ASN A 15 -13.24 -16.50 -5.81
CA ASN A 15 -12.57 -16.22 -4.55
C ASN A 15 -11.93 -14.81 -4.52
N TYR A 16 -11.24 -14.39 -5.59
CA TYR A 16 -10.70 -13.04 -5.65
C TYR A 16 -11.80 -11.99 -5.65
N GLN A 17 -12.92 -12.24 -6.34
CA GLN A 17 -14.04 -11.30 -6.37
C GLN A 17 -14.77 -11.21 -5.02
N ASP A 18 -14.78 -12.29 -4.24
CA ASP A 18 -15.37 -12.32 -2.90
C ASP A 18 -14.47 -11.65 -1.85
N CYS A 19 -13.15 -11.72 -2.02
CA CYS A 19 -12.17 -11.17 -1.09
C CYS A 19 -11.71 -9.74 -1.43
N THR A 20 -12.03 -9.23 -2.63
CA THR A 20 -11.54 -7.93 -3.12
C THR A 20 -12.67 -7.10 -3.70
N PHE A 21 -12.42 -5.80 -3.92
CA PHE A 21 -13.40 -4.90 -4.54
C PHE A 21 -13.38 -4.97 -6.09
N PHE A 22 -12.76 -6.00 -6.68
CA PHE A 22 -12.57 -6.12 -8.12
C PHE A 22 -13.45 -7.19 -8.75
N ASN A 23 -13.92 -6.93 -9.97
CA ASN A 23 -14.58 -7.96 -10.77
C ASN A 23 -13.56 -8.83 -11.53
N LYS A 24 -14.00 -9.98 -12.05
CA LYS A 24 -13.14 -10.91 -12.82
C LYS A 24 -12.31 -10.23 -13.94
N LYS A 25 -12.84 -9.18 -14.60
CA LYS A 25 -12.08 -8.48 -15.66
C LYS A 25 -10.93 -7.66 -15.08
N ASP A 26 -11.14 -7.04 -13.92
CA ASP A 26 -10.10 -6.24 -13.27
C ASP A 26 -8.99 -7.14 -12.69
N ILE A 27 -9.35 -8.31 -12.13
CA ILE A 27 -8.37 -9.34 -11.74
C ILE A 27 -7.51 -9.80 -12.94
N LEU A 28 -8.12 -9.99 -14.11
CA LEU A 28 -7.38 -10.36 -15.32
C LEU A 28 -6.46 -9.22 -15.82
N LYS A 29 -6.88 -7.95 -15.70
CA LYS A 29 -6.02 -6.80 -16.01
C LYS A 29 -4.84 -6.70 -15.04
N LEU A 30 -5.08 -6.89 -13.75
CA LEU A 30 -4.04 -6.91 -12.72
C LEU A 30 -3.01 -8.00 -13.01
N HIS A 31 -3.46 -9.21 -13.37
CA HIS A 31 -2.54 -10.28 -13.77
C HIS A 31 -1.72 -9.93 -15.01
N ALA A 32 -2.37 -9.36 -16.03
CA ALA A 32 -1.65 -8.91 -17.23
C ALA A 32 -0.55 -7.89 -16.88
N ARG A 33 -0.85 -6.92 -15.99
CA ARG A 33 0.16 -5.97 -15.48
C ARG A 33 1.26 -6.67 -14.69
N PHE A 34 0.91 -7.59 -13.80
CA PHE A 34 1.88 -8.35 -13.01
C PHE A 34 2.81 -9.17 -13.91
N TYR A 35 2.27 -9.75 -14.98
CA TYR A 35 3.05 -10.44 -16.02
C TYR A 35 3.95 -9.49 -16.81
N GLU A 36 3.46 -8.32 -17.21
CA GLU A 36 4.26 -7.30 -17.92
C GLU A 36 5.46 -6.82 -17.09
N LEU A 37 5.35 -6.76 -15.77
CA LEU A 37 6.44 -6.34 -14.88
C LEU A 37 7.57 -7.36 -14.83
N ALA A 38 7.23 -8.65 -14.80
CA ALA A 38 8.21 -9.72 -14.67
C ALA A 38 7.85 -10.92 -15.55
N PRO A 39 7.91 -10.81 -16.89
CA PRO A 39 7.47 -11.86 -17.81
C PRO A 39 8.30 -13.15 -17.72
N ASN A 40 9.50 -13.04 -17.15
CA ASN A 40 10.40 -14.19 -16.91
C ASN A 40 10.07 -14.95 -15.61
N LEU A 41 9.37 -14.32 -14.67
CA LEU A 41 9.06 -14.89 -13.36
C LEU A 41 7.59 -15.29 -13.26
N VAL A 42 6.70 -14.47 -13.81
CA VAL A 42 5.25 -14.63 -13.71
C VAL A 42 4.77 -15.54 -14.84
N PRO A 43 4.15 -16.69 -14.54
CA PRO A 43 3.59 -17.56 -15.56
C PRO A 43 2.25 -17.02 -16.10
N MET A 44 1.95 -17.34 -17.36
CA MET A 44 0.64 -17.08 -17.95
C MET A 44 -0.46 -18.04 -17.44
N ASP A 45 -0.08 -19.15 -16.79
CA ASP A 45 -1.00 -20.13 -16.22
C ASP A 45 -0.90 -20.11 -14.69
N TYR A 46 -1.95 -19.62 -14.04
CA TYR A 46 -2.08 -19.51 -12.59
C TYR A 46 -3.05 -20.56 -12.00
N ARG A 47 -3.55 -21.51 -12.78
CA ARG A 47 -4.51 -22.54 -12.31
C ARG A 47 -3.96 -23.44 -11.20
N LYS A 48 -2.64 -23.53 -11.07
CA LYS A 48 -1.95 -24.26 -9.99
C LYS A 48 -1.55 -23.38 -8.81
N SER A 49 -1.97 -22.10 -8.80
CA SER A 49 -1.58 -21.10 -7.81
C SER A 49 -0.07 -21.08 -7.53
N PRO A 50 0.79 -20.89 -8.56
CA PRO A 50 2.23 -20.82 -8.33
C PRO A 50 2.56 -19.60 -7.46
N ILE A 51 3.35 -19.81 -6.41
CA ILE A 51 3.83 -18.72 -5.56
C ILE A 51 5.01 -18.07 -6.28
N VAL A 52 4.78 -16.89 -6.85
CA VAL A 52 5.79 -16.10 -7.57
C VAL A 52 5.97 -14.78 -6.85
N HIS A 53 7.21 -14.48 -6.49
CA HIS A 53 7.57 -13.21 -5.88
C HIS A 53 8.19 -12.30 -6.93
N VAL A 54 7.54 -11.17 -7.18
CA VAL A 54 8.08 -10.12 -8.05
C VAL A 54 8.87 -9.14 -7.17
N PRO A 55 10.14 -8.85 -7.52
CA PRO A 55 10.97 -8.00 -6.69
C PRO A 55 10.46 -6.56 -6.64
N MET A 56 10.61 -5.93 -5.47
CA MET A 56 10.20 -4.53 -5.20
C MET A 56 10.68 -3.59 -6.30
N SER A 57 11.92 -3.77 -6.78
CA SER A 57 12.55 -2.91 -7.78
C SER A 57 11.78 -2.81 -9.09
N LEU A 58 10.98 -3.83 -9.46
CA LEU A 58 10.10 -3.79 -10.63
C LEU A 58 8.76 -3.13 -10.30
N ILE A 59 8.19 -3.42 -9.13
CA ILE A 59 6.91 -2.85 -8.68
C ILE A 59 7.00 -1.32 -8.55
N ILE A 60 8.06 -0.79 -7.95
CA ILE A 60 8.24 0.67 -7.76
C ILE A 60 8.51 1.45 -9.06
N GLN A 61 8.77 0.75 -10.17
CA GLN A 61 8.96 1.37 -11.49
C GLN A 61 7.65 1.54 -12.25
N MET A 62 6.56 0.94 -11.77
CA MET A 62 5.23 1.08 -12.33
C MET A 62 4.82 2.56 -12.42
N PRO A 63 4.19 3.01 -13.51
CA PRO A 63 3.77 4.40 -13.65
C PRO A 63 2.83 4.86 -12.52
N GLU A 64 2.06 3.95 -11.94
CA GLU A 64 1.15 4.20 -10.83
C GLU A 64 1.86 4.52 -9.50
N LEU A 65 3.08 3.99 -9.30
CA LEU A 65 3.85 4.13 -8.05
C LEU A 65 5.13 4.96 -8.22
N ARG A 66 5.67 5.10 -9.43
CA ARG A 66 7.00 5.66 -9.70
C ARG A 66 7.20 7.05 -9.13
N GLU A 67 6.18 7.90 -9.22
CA GLU A 67 6.19 9.28 -8.76
C GLU A 67 5.79 9.43 -7.28
N ASN A 68 5.36 8.33 -6.63
CA ASN A 68 4.96 8.35 -5.24
C ASN A 68 6.20 8.28 -4.32
N PRO A 69 6.42 9.27 -3.43
CA PRO A 69 7.57 9.27 -2.52
C PRO A 69 7.56 8.12 -1.51
N PHE A 70 6.40 7.49 -1.27
CA PHE A 70 6.22 6.37 -0.34
C PHE A 70 6.18 5.01 -1.04
N LYS A 71 6.49 4.91 -2.34
CA LYS A 71 6.37 3.67 -3.12
C LYS A 71 7.07 2.46 -2.51
N GLU A 72 8.24 2.64 -1.91
CA GLU A 72 8.98 1.56 -1.23
C GLU A 72 8.18 1.07 -0.02
N ARG A 73 7.72 2.00 0.83
CA ARG A 73 6.92 1.69 2.02
C ARG A 73 5.57 1.07 1.69
N ILE A 74 4.92 1.53 0.63
CA ILE A 74 3.67 0.95 0.16
C ILE A 74 3.92 -0.52 -0.17
N VAL A 75 4.92 -0.81 -1.00
CA VAL A 75 5.23 -2.17 -1.40
C VAL A 75 5.67 -3.05 -0.22
N GLU A 76 6.48 -2.52 0.70
CA GLU A 76 6.85 -3.21 1.94
C GLU A 76 5.66 -3.50 2.86
N ALA A 77 4.69 -2.58 2.96
CA ALA A 77 3.51 -2.74 3.80
C ALA A 77 2.56 -3.84 3.29
N PHE A 78 2.50 -4.06 1.97
CA PHE A 78 1.71 -5.14 1.37
C PHE A 78 2.47 -6.46 1.23
N SER A 79 3.80 -6.42 1.34
CA SER A 79 4.62 -7.62 1.26
C SER A 79 4.54 -8.46 2.54
N GLU A 80 4.24 -9.75 2.40
CA GLU A 80 4.23 -10.69 3.55
C GLU A 80 5.64 -10.92 4.13
N ASP A 81 6.69 -10.85 3.29
CA ASP A 81 8.08 -11.08 3.72
C ASP A 81 8.76 -9.83 4.30
N GLY A 82 8.11 -8.66 4.19
CA GLY A 82 8.63 -7.36 4.63
C GLY A 82 9.88 -6.90 3.87
N GLN A 83 10.28 -7.59 2.80
CA GLN A 83 11.38 -7.24 1.90
C GLN A 83 10.88 -6.47 0.66
N GLY A 84 9.55 -6.28 0.54
CA GLY A 84 8.92 -5.61 -0.59
C GLY A 84 8.77 -6.49 -1.82
N ASN A 85 9.00 -7.80 -1.72
CA ASN A 85 8.66 -8.70 -2.81
C ASN A 85 7.15 -8.99 -2.73
N LEU A 86 6.43 -8.79 -3.83
CA LEU A 86 5.00 -9.01 -3.87
C LEU A 86 4.67 -10.30 -4.60
N THR A 87 3.79 -11.09 -4.02
CA THR A 87 3.07 -12.14 -4.74
C THR A 87 1.91 -11.55 -5.54
N PHE A 88 1.30 -12.36 -6.42
CA PHE A 88 0.11 -11.91 -7.13
C PHE A 88 -1.05 -11.58 -6.16
N ASN A 89 -1.17 -12.31 -5.05
CA ASN A 89 -2.16 -12.02 -4.01
C ASN A 89 -1.90 -10.64 -3.39
N ASP A 90 -0.67 -10.40 -2.93
CA ASP A 90 -0.27 -9.10 -2.33
C ASP A 90 -0.48 -7.94 -3.30
N PHE A 91 -0.22 -8.18 -4.59
CA PHE A 91 -0.44 -7.19 -5.63
C PHE A 91 -1.93 -6.87 -5.81
N VAL A 92 -2.80 -7.89 -5.81
CA VAL A 92 -4.25 -7.69 -5.87
C VAL A 92 -4.75 -6.98 -4.61
N ASP A 93 -4.28 -7.37 -3.43
CA ASP A 93 -4.64 -6.76 -2.15
C ASP A 93 -4.20 -5.30 -2.07
N MET A 94 -2.97 -5.00 -2.52
CA MET A 94 -2.46 -3.63 -2.64
C MET A 94 -3.42 -2.74 -3.43
N PHE A 95 -3.81 -3.17 -4.63
CA PHE A 95 -4.73 -2.39 -5.45
C PHE A 95 -6.15 -2.39 -4.91
N SER A 96 -6.57 -3.45 -4.21
CA SER A 96 -7.90 -3.55 -3.59
C SER A 96 -8.04 -2.50 -2.50
N VAL A 97 -7.04 -2.36 -1.62
CA VAL A 97 -7.00 -1.36 -0.55
C VAL A 97 -6.86 0.06 -1.09
N LEU A 98 -6.04 0.24 -2.12
CA LEU A 98 -5.81 1.56 -2.74
C LEU A 98 -6.93 1.99 -3.70
N CYS A 99 -7.96 1.15 -3.88
CA CYS A 99 -9.16 1.48 -4.63
C CYS A 99 -10.01 2.53 -3.90
N GLU A 100 -10.72 3.38 -4.64
CA GLU A 100 -11.67 4.34 -4.07
C GLU A 100 -12.77 3.66 -3.25
N SER A 101 -13.18 2.45 -3.65
CA SER A 101 -14.25 1.68 -3.01
C SER A 101 -13.86 1.01 -1.70
N ALA A 102 -12.57 0.99 -1.33
CA ALA A 102 -12.14 0.36 -0.09
C ALA A 102 -12.63 1.12 1.17
N PRO A 103 -13.02 0.40 2.24
CA PRO A 103 -13.42 0.98 3.51
C PRO A 103 -12.35 1.90 4.10
N ARG A 104 -12.80 2.95 4.79
CA ARG A 104 -11.90 3.91 5.45
C ARG A 104 -11.01 3.26 6.50
N GLU A 105 -11.55 2.34 7.30
CA GLU A 105 -10.79 1.59 8.31
C GLU A 105 -9.65 0.79 7.70
N LEU A 106 -9.90 0.12 6.57
CA LEU A 106 -8.88 -0.65 5.86
C LEU A 106 -7.77 0.28 5.34
N LYS A 107 -8.14 1.43 4.76
CA LYS A 107 -7.17 2.44 4.32
C LYS A 107 -6.38 3.03 5.47
N ALA A 108 -7.02 3.33 6.60
CA ALA A 108 -6.36 3.85 7.79
C ALA A 108 -5.34 2.85 8.35
N ASN A 109 -5.67 1.55 8.37
CA ASN A 109 -4.75 0.50 8.82
C ASN A 109 -3.50 0.40 7.94
N TYR A 110 -3.66 0.37 6.62
CA TYR A 110 -2.49 0.35 5.72
C TYR A 110 -1.74 1.66 5.69
N ALA A 111 -2.43 2.80 5.79
CA ALA A 111 -1.77 4.09 5.96
C ALA A 111 -0.90 4.08 7.22
N PHE A 112 -1.42 3.64 8.35
CA PHE A 112 -0.65 3.51 9.59
C PHE A 112 0.63 2.69 9.38
N LYS A 113 0.50 1.51 8.75
CA LYS A 113 1.65 0.63 8.43
C LYS A 113 2.68 1.25 7.47
N ILE A 114 2.24 2.15 6.58
CA ILE A 114 3.14 2.85 5.64
C ILE A 114 3.93 3.95 6.34
N TYR A 115 3.30 4.66 7.27
CA TYR A 115 3.91 5.75 8.03
C TYR A 115 4.77 5.24 9.18
N ASP A 116 4.44 4.09 9.78
CA ASP A 116 5.29 3.38 10.75
C ASP A 116 6.53 2.81 10.03
N PHE A 117 7.70 3.44 10.18
CA PHE A 117 8.94 2.98 9.53
C PHE A 117 9.67 1.93 10.34
N ASN A 118 9.57 1.97 11.67
CA ASN A 118 10.29 1.08 12.58
C ASN A 118 9.50 -0.22 12.86
N THR A 119 8.25 -0.31 12.38
CA THR A 119 7.32 -1.42 12.53
C THR A 119 6.99 -1.77 13.99
N ASP A 120 7.06 -0.79 14.88
CA ASP A 120 6.74 -0.96 16.30
C ASP A 120 5.25 -0.84 16.61
N ASN A 121 4.41 -0.58 15.60
CA ASN A 121 2.98 -0.27 15.68
C ASN A 121 2.68 1.05 16.38
N PHE A 122 3.63 1.99 16.38
CA PHE A 122 3.46 3.36 16.82
C PHE A 122 4.10 4.30 15.81
N ILE A 123 3.46 5.44 15.55
CA ILE A 123 4.09 6.50 14.76
C ILE A 123 4.80 7.43 15.75
N CYS A 124 6.13 7.38 15.73
CA CYS A 124 6.98 8.20 16.57
C CYS A 124 7.41 9.48 15.83
N LYS A 125 8.05 10.40 16.56
CA LYS A 125 8.64 11.62 15.98
C LYS A 125 9.58 11.30 14.81
N GLU A 126 10.41 10.27 14.94
CA GLU A 126 11.34 9.82 13.90
C GLU A 126 10.63 9.39 12.61
N ASP A 127 9.47 8.73 12.72
CA ASP A 127 8.65 8.31 11.58
C ASP A 127 8.04 9.51 10.85
N LEU A 128 7.57 10.50 11.61
CA LEU A 128 7.04 11.77 11.09
C LEU A 128 8.13 12.59 10.40
N GLU A 129 9.33 12.66 10.99
CA GLU A 129 10.49 13.35 10.41
C GLU A 129 10.85 12.73 9.05
N ARG A 130 10.91 11.39 8.98
CA ARG A 130 11.18 10.67 7.72
C ARG A 130 10.07 10.89 6.71
N THR A 131 8.82 10.89 7.15
CA THR A 131 7.65 11.18 6.30
C THR A 131 7.73 12.58 5.70
N LEU A 132 7.98 13.59 6.53
CA LEU A 132 8.08 14.98 6.11
C LEU A 132 9.26 15.18 5.16
N ALA A 133 10.41 14.59 5.45
CA ALA A 133 11.58 14.64 4.57
C ALA A 133 11.26 14.06 3.17
N ARG A 134 10.46 12.98 3.09
CA ARG A 134 10.02 12.40 1.81
C ARG A 134 9.03 13.30 1.06
N LEU A 135 8.10 13.95 1.77
CA LEU A 135 7.10 14.84 1.18
C LEU A 135 7.71 16.15 0.68
N THR A 136 8.60 16.76 1.47
CA THR A 136 9.22 18.04 1.16
C THR A 136 10.52 17.91 0.40
N LYS A 137 10.92 16.69 0.03
CA LYS A 137 12.20 16.39 -0.63
C LYS A 137 13.40 16.97 0.14
N SER A 138 13.30 17.02 1.46
CA SER A 138 14.29 17.63 2.35
C SER A 138 14.54 19.12 2.08
N GLU A 139 13.53 19.86 1.62
CA GLU A 139 13.62 21.32 1.44
C GLU A 139 13.29 22.12 2.70
N LEU A 140 12.77 21.48 3.76
CA LEU A 140 12.53 22.11 5.06
C LEU A 140 13.77 22.07 5.95
N ASP A 141 13.95 23.10 6.76
CA ASP A 141 14.97 23.13 7.81
C ASP A 141 14.63 22.12 8.93
N GLU A 142 15.67 21.55 9.56
CA GLU A 142 15.51 20.56 10.64
C GLU A 142 14.63 21.08 11.78
N ASP A 143 14.78 22.36 12.14
CA ASP A 143 13.95 23.01 13.18
C ASP A 143 12.46 23.09 12.79
N GLU A 144 12.15 23.32 11.51
CA GLU A 144 10.76 23.35 11.03
C GLU A 144 10.14 21.96 11.04
N VAL A 145 10.89 20.95 10.60
CA VAL A 145 10.45 19.54 10.63
C VAL A 145 10.15 19.11 12.07
N VAL A 146 11.07 19.41 13.00
CA VAL A 146 10.90 19.12 14.43
C VAL A 146 9.64 19.78 14.99
N LEU A 147 9.44 21.08 14.70
CA LEU A 147 8.28 21.82 15.18
C LEU A 147 6.96 21.26 14.66
N VAL A 148 6.92 20.84 13.38
CA VAL A 148 5.71 20.23 12.79
C VAL A 148 5.45 18.87 13.45
N CYS A 149 6.48 18.03 13.63
CA CYS A 149 6.32 16.73 14.28
C CYS A 149 5.80 16.87 15.72
N GLU A 150 6.34 17.81 16.49
CA GLU A 150 5.90 18.06 17.87
C GLU A 150 4.45 18.52 17.93
N LYS A 151 4.03 19.42 17.03
CA LYS A 151 2.63 19.84 16.95
C LYS A 151 1.69 18.73 16.54
N VAL A 152 2.11 17.86 15.63
CA VAL A 152 1.30 16.71 15.20
C VAL A 152 1.11 15.74 16.36
N ILE A 153 2.17 15.44 17.11
CA ILE A 153 2.07 14.57 18.29
C ILE A 153 1.22 15.24 19.37
N GLU A 154 1.45 16.51 19.72
CA GLU A 154 0.67 17.22 20.74
C GLU A 154 -0.84 17.27 20.44
N GLU A 155 -1.23 17.36 19.17
CA GLU A 155 -2.64 17.41 18.76
C GLU A 155 -3.29 16.02 18.59
N ALA A 156 -2.52 15.00 18.23
CA ALA A 156 -3.03 13.67 17.90
C ALA A 156 -2.88 12.65 19.04
N ASP A 157 -1.89 12.82 19.93
CA ASP A 157 -1.62 11.93 21.06
C ASP A 157 -2.69 12.12 22.15
N LEU A 158 -3.65 11.18 22.23
CA LEU A 158 -4.77 11.25 23.17
C LEU A 158 -4.42 10.69 24.55
N ASP A 159 -3.45 9.78 24.63
CA ASP A 159 -3.08 9.08 25.86
C ASP A 159 -1.82 9.64 26.54
N GLY A 160 -1.08 10.52 25.86
CA GLY A 160 0.07 11.25 26.36
C GLY A 160 1.33 10.40 26.45
N ASP A 161 1.44 9.32 25.68
CA ASP A 161 2.61 8.45 25.69
C ASP A 161 3.77 8.97 24.80
N GLY A 162 3.54 10.07 24.08
CA GLY A 162 4.50 10.71 23.19
C GLY A 162 4.65 10.03 21.83
N LYS A 163 3.73 9.12 21.51
CA LYS A 163 3.67 8.36 20.25
C LYS A 163 2.21 8.34 19.78
N LEU A 164 2.00 7.96 18.53
CA LEU A 164 0.64 7.80 18.00
C LEU A 164 0.36 6.31 17.81
N GLY A 165 -0.52 5.76 18.62
CA GLY A 165 -1.08 4.44 18.41
C GLY A 165 -2.08 4.43 17.26
N PHE A 166 -2.58 3.24 16.92
CA PHE A 166 -3.61 3.10 15.89
C PHE A 166 -4.88 3.90 16.21
N ALA A 167 -5.29 3.96 17.48
CA ALA A 167 -6.48 4.70 17.90
C ALA A 167 -6.30 6.22 17.73
N ASP A 168 -5.14 6.77 18.09
CA ASP A 168 -4.79 8.18 17.90
C ASP A 168 -4.77 8.54 16.43
N PHE A 169 -4.17 7.68 15.61
CA PHE A 169 -4.09 7.86 14.17
C PHE A 169 -5.47 7.78 13.50
N GLU A 170 -6.33 6.86 13.94
CA GLU A 170 -7.70 6.75 13.45
C GLU A 170 -8.50 8.02 13.75
N ASP A 171 -8.41 8.56 14.98
CA ASP A 171 -9.07 9.81 15.37
C ASP A 171 -8.51 11.02 14.58
N MET A 172 -7.19 11.06 14.38
CA MET A 172 -6.54 12.08 13.55
C MET A 172 -7.06 12.05 12.11
N ILE A 173 -7.15 10.87 11.49
CA ILE A 173 -7.69 10.71 10.14
C ILE A 173 -9.17 11.08 10.08
N ALA A 174 -9.95 10.73 11.11
CA ALA A 174 -11.36 11.10 11.18
C ALA A 174 -11.56 12.63 11.20
N LYS A 175 -10.65 13.37 11.84
CA LYS A 175 -10.61 14.84 11.83
C LYS A 175 -10.08 15.44 10.53
N ALA A 176 -9.33 14.68 9.72
CA ALA A 176 -8.73 15.10 8.46
C ALA A 176 -9.29 14.32 7.25
N PRO A 177 -10.55 14.57 6.82
CA PRO A 177 -11.19 13.83 5.73
C PRO A 177 -10.45 13.93 4.39
N ASP A 178 -9.69 15.02 4.18
CA ASP A 178 -8.88 15.23 2.98
C ASP A 178 -7.71 14.25 2.88
N PHE A 179 -7.19 13.74 4.01
CA PHE A 179 -6.07 12.80 4.02
C PHE A 179 -6.39 11.51 3.24
N LEU A 180 -7.49 10.84 3.59
CA LEU A 180 -7.95 9.64 2.89
C LEU A 180 -8.40 9.90 1.46
N SER A 181 -8.83 11.12 1.14
CA SER A 181 -9.22 11.48 -0.23
C SER A 181 -8.02 11.43 -1.20
N THR A 182 -6.81 11.65 -0.70
CA THR A 182 -5.56 11.56 -1.49
C THR A 182 -4.93 10.16 -1.48
N PHE A 183 -5.44 9.25 -0.63
CA PHE A 183 -4.93 7.90 -0.44
C PHE A 183 -5.63 6.90 -1.38
N HIS A 184 -5.47 7.11 -2.69
CA HIS A 184 -5.98 6.20 -3.70
C HIS A 184 -5.04 6.11 -4.92
N ILE A 185 -4.97 4.94 -5.55
CA ILE A 185 -4.26 4.74 -6.82
C ILE A 185 -5.27 4.33 -7.90
N ARG A 186 -5.24 5.00 -9.05
CA ARG A 186 -6.06 4.66 -10.21
C ARG A 186 -5.27 3.76 -11.15
N ILE A 187 -5.85 2.59 -11.47
CA ILE A 187 -5.40 1.67 -12.53
C ILE A 187 -6.14 1.97 -13.83
#